data_AF-A0A3P7I2X0-F1
#
_entry.id   AF-A0A3P7I2X0-F1
#
_cell.length_a   1.000
_cell.length_b   1.000
_cell.length_c   1.000
_cell.angle_alpha   90.00
_cell.angle_beta   90.00
_cell.angle_gamma   90.00
#
_symmetry.space_group_name_H-M   'P 1'
#
loop_
_entity.id
_entity.type
_entity.pdbx_description
1 polymer ?
#
loop_
_entity_poly.entity_id
_entity_poly.type
_entity_poly.pdbx_seq_one_letter_code
_entity_poly.pdbx_strand_id
1 'polypeptide(L)'
;MIEARDNGSLLREEYRQQIWDLVYEISNNITVEDSVGHILNYKDMCDPYCQKNDPFFALLKILNQNFSRVDITYPTLDLLGKQIFIAANVYDVTFDSKTHVLLGFRTVILRYYMVYPEAKPLTAWEEKLVHLLYDSDKYNLLKCGAASDNLVGNEVNITMVHFCDYGIQSNYQDGNVIKN
;
A
#
# COMPACT_ATOMS: atom_id res chain seq x y z
N MET A 1 -0.78 -4.12 -4.62
CA MET A 1 -2.03 -4.89 -4.41
C MET A 1 -1.68 -6.26 -3.87
N ILE A 2 -2.44 -6.75 -2.90
CA ILE A 2 -2.29 -8.08 -2.29
C ILE A 2 -3.67 -8.73 -2.26
N GLU A 3 -3.77 -9.95 -2.76
CA GLU A 3 -5.01 -10.75 -2.81
C GLU A 3 -4.74 -12.17 -2.30
N ALA A 4 -5.77 -12.88 -1.86
CA ALA A 4 -5.65 -14.30 -1.56
C ALA A 4 -5.59 -15.12 -2.87
N ARG A 5 -4.60 -16.01 -3.02
CA ARG A 5 -4.41 -16.80 -4.25
C ARG A 5 -5.59 -17.74 -4.56
N ASP A 6 -6.36 -18.12 -3.54
CA ASP A 6 -7.57 -18.94 -3.66
C ASP A 6 -8.89 -18.12 -3.70
N ASN A 7 -8.80 -16.79 -3.86
CA ASN A 7 -9.93 -15.84 -3.80
C ASN A 7 -10.73 -15.85 -2.47
N GLY A 8 -10.21 -16.47 -1.40
CA GLY A 8 -10.81 -16.46 -0.08
C GLY A 8 -10.51 -15.19 0.72
N SER A 9 -10.95 -15.15 1.98
CA SER A 9 -10.68 -14.01 2.86
C SER A 9 -9.22 -13.96 3.30
N LEU A 10 -8.62 -12.77 3.22
CA LEU A 10 -7.30 -12.46 3.79
C LEU A 10 -7.32 -12.41 5.33
N LEU A 11 -8.49 -12.46 5.98
CA LEU A 11 -8.62 -12.58 7.44
C LEU A 11 -8.32 -13.98 8.01
N ARG A 12 -8.05 -15.00 7.19
CA ARG A 12 -7.62 -16.32 7.70
C ARG A 12 -6.22 -16.26 8.30
N GLU A 13 -5.93 -17.07 9.31
CA GLU A 13 -4.72 -16.94 10.13
C GLU A 13 -3.43 -17.06 9.30
N GLU A 14 -3.32 -18.09 8.47
CA GLU A 14 -2.15 -18.30 7.60
C GLU A 14 -1.97 -17.17 6.57
N TYR A 15 -3.08 -16.58 6.10
CA TYR A 15 -3.06 -15.42 5.19
C TYR A 15 -2.65 -14.13 5.92
N ARG A 16 -3.26 -13.83 7.07
CA ARG A 16 -2.90 -12.65 7.90
C ARG A 16 -1.43 -12.67 8.29
N GLN A 17 -0.88 -13.85 8.60
CA GLN A 17 0.54 -13.99 8.94
C GLN A 17 1.43 -13.69 7.73
N GLN A 18 1.16 -14.28 6.55
CA GLN A 18 1.93 -13.94 5.34
C GLN A 18 1.81 -12.46 4.95
N ILE A 19 0.65 -11.82 5.12
CA ILE A 19 0.52 -10.37 4.88
C ILE A 19 1.37 -9.59 5.89
N TRP A 20 1.30 -9.93 7.18
CA TRP A 20 2.11 -9.26 8.21
C TRP A 20 3.60 -9.35 7.89
N ASP A 21 4.08 -10.55 7.56
CA ASP A 21 5.49 -10.80 7.24
C ASP A 21 5.91 -10.10 5.95
N LEU A 22 5.06 -10.07 4.91
CA LEU A 22 5.31 -9.34 3.66
C LEU A 22 5.40 -7.83 3.89
N VAL A 23 4.43 -7.24 4.58
CA VAL A 23 4.37 -5.79 4.77
C VAL A 23 5.47 -5.33 5.74
N TYR A 24 5.83 -6.16 6.73
CA TYR A 24 7.01 -5.94 7.56
C TYR A 24 8.30 -5.98 6.74
N GLU A 25 8.48 -6.99 5.88
CA GLU A 25 9.66 -7.16 5.03
C GLU A 25 9.86 -5.96 4.09
N ILE A 26 8.82 -5.55 3.36
CA ILE A 26 8.85 -4.37 2.50
C ILE A 26 9.29 -3.12 3.29
N SER A 27 8.75 -2.94 4.50
CA SER A 27 8.93 -1.69 5.26
C SER A 27 10.21 -1.62 6.10
N ASN A 28 10.92 -2.73 6.30
CA ASN A 28 12.07 -2.80 7.24
C ASN A 28 13.27 -3.59 6.70
N ASN A 29 13.06 -4.62 5.87
CA ASN A 29 14.10 -5.56 5.49
C ASN A 29 14.62 -5.33 4.06
N ILE A 30 13.82 -4.74 3.16
CA ILE A 30 14.33 -4.28 1.85
C ILE A 30 15.23 -3.06 2.10
N THR A 31 16.53 -3.28 1.92
CA THR A 31 17.57 -2.25 2.03
C THR A 31 18.26 -1.98 0.70
N VAL A 32 18.77 -0.77 0.51
CA VAL A 32 19.56 -0.30 -0.64
C VAL A 32 20.73 0.55 -0.16
N GLU A 33 21.64 0.90 -1.08
CA GLU A 33 22.85 1.69 -0.78
C GLU A 33 22.85 2.97 -1.63
N ASP A 34 23.14 4.13 -1.01
CA ASP A 34 23.28 5.42 -1.70
C ASP A 34 24.64 5.61 -2.38
N SER A 35 24.92 6.80 -2.94
CA SER A 35 26.21 7.09 -3.57
C SER A 35 27.40 7.17 -2.61
N VAL A 36 27.14 7.28 -1.30
CA VAL A 36 28.13 7.50 -0.22
C VAL A 36 28.37 6.22 0.59
N GLY A 37 27.50 5.23 0.48
CA GLY A 37 27.57 3.94 1.17
C GLY A 37 26.62 3.79 2.36
N HIS A 38 25.63 4.69 2.52
CA HIS A 38 24.62 4.53 3.56
C HIS A 38 23.60 3.47 3.17
N ILE A 39 23.29 2.57 4.12
CA ILE A 39 22.24 1.57 3.96
C ILE A 39 20.90 2.21 4.31
N LEU A 40 20.00 2.28 3.34
CA LEU A 40 18.66 2.87 3.45
C LEU A 40 17.60 1.77 3.37
N ASN A 41 16.54 1.89 4.15
CA ASN A 41 15.29 1.14 3.98
C ASN A 41 14.14 2.11 3.63
N TYR A 42 12.90 1.60 3.49
CA TYR A 42 11.73 2.44 3.17
C TYR A 42 11.59 3.65 4.13
N LYS A 43 11.85 3.46 5.44
CA LYS A 43 11.70 4.52 6.45
C LYS A 43 12.65 5.69 6.25
N ASP A 44 13.84 5.43 5.73
CA ASP A 44 14.85 6.47 5.47
C ASP A 44 14.55 7.25 4.18
N MET A 45 13.58 6.77 3.38
CA MET A 45 13.22 7.33 2.07
C MET A 45 11.74 7.72 1.96
N CYS A 46 10.91 7.61 2.99
CA CYS A 46 9.45 7.82 2.88
C CYS A 46 8.93 9.15 3.40
N ASP A 47 9.74 9.97 4.08
CA ASP A 47 9.23 11.18 4.72
C ASP A 47 8.75 12.23 3.69
N PRO A 48 7.62 12.92 3.93
CA PRO A 48 6.75 12.89 5.13
C PRO A 48 5.59 11.89 5.05
N TYR A 49 5.64 10.90 4.14
CA TYR A 49 4.52 10.04 3.76
C TYR A 49 4.55 8.64 4.39
N CYS A 50 5.48 8.36 5.30
CA CYS A 50 5.65 7.05 5.92
C CYS A 50 4.35 6.44 6.50
N GLN A 51 3.48 7.28 7.06
CA GLN A 51 2.26 6.89 7.78
C GLN A 51 1.08 6.45 6.89
N LYS A 52 1.23 6.43 5.55
CA LYS A 52 0.12 6.16 4.60
C LYS A 52 -0.52 4.78 4.73
N ASN A 53 0.15 3.83 5.38
CA ASN A 53 -0.36 2.46 5.63
C ASN A 53 -0.60 2.17 7.13
N ASP A 54 -0.40 3.14 8.03
CA ASP A 54 -0.56 2.98 9.49
C ASP A 54 -1.95 2.46 9.91
N PRO A 55 -3.08 2.87 9.30
CA PRO A 55 -4.39 2.28 9.58
C PRO A 55 -4.42 0.75 9.37
N PHE A 56 -3.74 0.26 8.34
CA PHE A 56 -3.67 -1.16 8.03
C PHE A 56 -2.70 -1.91 8.95
N PHE A 57 -1.56 -1.31 9.30
CA PHE A 57 -0.66 -1.85 10.32
C PHE A 57 -1.35 -2.00 11.68
N ALA A 58 -2.12 -0.99 12.10
CA ALA A 58 -2.92 -1.03 13.31
C ALA A 58 -3.97 -2.16 13.25
N LEU A 59 -4.70 -2.29 12.14
CA LEU A 59 -5.66 -3.37 11.91
C LEU A 59 -5.02 -4.76 12.03
N LEU A 60 -3.92 -5.03 11.31
CA LEU A 60 -3.23 -6.33 11.39
C LEU A 60 -2.71 -6.63 12.79
N LYS A 61 -2.16 -5.62 13.49
CA LYS A 61 -1.69 -5.77 14.86
C LYS A 61 -2.84 -6.15 15.81
N ILE A 62 -4.01 -5.53 15.66
CA ILE A 62 -5.19 -5.87 16.47
C ILE A 62 -5.63 -7.31 16.21
N LEU A 63 -5.73 -7.70 14.93
CA LEU A 63 -6.13 -9.05 14.51
C LEU A 63 -5.16 -10.14 14.99
N ASN A 64 -3.85 -9.90 14.90
CA ASN A 64 -2.83 -10.91 15.24
C ASN A 64 -2.54 -10.98 16.75
N GLN A 65 -2.74 -9.90 17.51
CA GLN A 65 -2.63 -9.91 18.98
C GLN A 65 -3.87 -10.48 19.67
N ASN A 66 -4.87 -10.95 18.90
CA ASN A 66 -6.06 -11.65 19.36
C ASN A 66 -6.78 -10.92 20.51
N PHE A 67 -7.00 -9.61 20.33
CA PHE A 67 -7.83 -8.78 21.22
C PHE A 67 -9.29 -9.21 21.09
N SER A 68 -9.63 -10.33 21.74
CA SER A 68 -10.90 -11.08 21.71
C SER A 68 -12.14 -10.34 22.25
N ARG A 69 -12.09 -9.01 22.30
CA ARG A 69 -13.12 -8.09 22.82
C ARG A 69 -13.27 -6.82 21.98
N VAL A 70 -12.57 -6.69 20.85
CA VAL A 70 -12.68 -5.53 19.97
C VAL A 70 -13.35 -5.97 18.66
N ASP A 71 -14.64 -5.65 18.55
CA ASP A 71 -15.38 -5.74 17.30
C ASP A 71 -14.81 -4.71 16.31
N ILE A 72 -14.09 -5.19 15.30
CA ILE A 72 -13.55 -4.34 14.24
C ILE A 72 -14.68 -4.02 13.28
N THR A 73 -15.01 -2.74 13.13
CA THR A 73 -16.03 -2.27 12.19
C THR A 73 -15.42 -1.71 10.90
N TYR A 74 -16.25 -1.56 9.87
CA TYR A 74 -15.89 -0.99 8.57
C TYR A 74 -16.87 0.15 8.21
N PRO A 75 -16.40 1.30 7.65
CA PRO A 75 -15.08 1.59 7.05
C PRO A 75 -14.00 2.11 8.03
N THR A 76 -14.33 2.25 9.30
CA THR A 76 -13.45 2.77 10.37
C THR A 76 -13.39 1.79 11.53
N LEU A 77 -12.21 1.59 12.12
CA LEU A 77 -12.08 0.97 13.45
C LEU A 77 -11.99 2.05 14.54
N ASP A 78 -12.50 1.77 15.74
CA ASP A 78 -12.22 2.58 16.94
C ASP A 78 -11.04 1.96 17.69
N LEU A 79 -10.00 2.76 17.93
CA LEU A 79 -8.88 2.39 18.78
C LEU A 79 -8.66 3.48 19.84
N LEU A 80 -9.00 3.16 21.08
CA LEU A 80 -8.83 4.05 22.25
C LEU A 80 -9.58 5.38 22.11
N GLY A 81 -10.80 5.36 21.55
CA GLY A 81 -11.64 6.54 21.32
C GLY A 81 -11.22 7.36 20.10
N LYS A 82 -10.42 6.80 19.21
CA LYS A 82 -10.02 7.41 17.93
C LYS A 82 -10.53 6.55 16.77
N GLN A 83 -11.30 7.16 15.89
CA GLN A 83 -11.70 6.53 14.63
C GLN A 83 -10.53 6.54 13.64
N ILE A 84 -10.17 5.36 13.15
CA ILE A 84 -9.10 5.13 12.18
C ILE A 84 -9.73 4.56 10.91
N PHE A 85 -9.58 5.28 9.79
CA PHE A 85 -10.19 4.92 8.51
C PHE A 85 -9.38 3.83 7.78
N ILE A 86 -9.93 2.61 7.72
CA ILE A 86 -9.26 1.43 7.13
C ILE A 86 -9.65 1.16 5.67
N ALA A 87 -10.76 1.72 5.20
CA ALA A 87 -11.19 1.61 3.80
C ALA A 87 -10.23 2.29 2.78
N ALA A 88 -9.21 3.01 3.25
CA ALA A 88 -8.10 3.47 2.41
C ALA A 88 -7.17 2.33 1.96
N ASN A 89 -7.14 1.20 2.69
CA ASN A 89 -6.26 0.07 2.42
C ASN A 89 -6.99 -1.26 2.20
N VAL A 90 -8.20 -1.42 2.75
CA VAL A 90 -8.96 -2.68 2.75
C VAL A 90 -10.12 -2.62 1.76
N TYR A 91 -10.16 -3.56 0.83
CA TYR A 91 -11.07 -3.59 -0.32
C TYR A 91 -11.74 -4.97 -0.47
N ASP A 92 -12.85 -4.99 -1.21
CA ASP A 92 -13.68 -6.18 -1.46
C ASP A 92 -14.08 -6.87 -0.15
N VAL A 93 -14.95 -6.17 0.58
CA VAL A 93 -15.19 -6.35 2.03
C VAL A 93 -16.56 -6.95 2.30
N THR A 94 -16.58 -7.96 3.17
CA THR A 94 -17.79 -8.54 3.76
C THR A 94 -17.92 -8.06 5.20
N PHE A 95 -19.07 -7.52 5.58
CA PHE A 95 -19.38 -7.06 6.93
C PHE A 95 -20.83 -7.40 7.32
N ASP A 96 -21.13 -7.47 8.61
CA ASP A 96 -22.50 -7.64 9.10
C ASP A 96 -23.32 -6.37 8.85
N SER A 97 -24.48 -6.51 8.21
CA SER A 97 -25.30 -5.38 7.77
C SER A 97 -25.99 -4.59 8.88
N LYS A 98 -25.97 -5.08 10.13
CA LYS A 98 -26.59 -4.44 11.30
C LYS A 98 -25.55 -3.86 12.25
N THR A 99 -24.43 -4.56 12.46
CA THR A 99 -23.37 -4.15 13.40
C THR A 99 -22.17 -3.48 12.72
N HIS A 100 -22.10 -3.54 11.39
CA HIS A 100 -20.94 -3.12 10.58
C HIS A 100 -19.63 -3.83 10.91
N VAL A 101 -19.68 -4.95 11.64
CA VAL A 101 -18.50 -5.76 12.00
C VAL A 101 -17.91 -6.41 10.76
N LEU A 102 -16.60 -6.26 10.60
CA LEU A 102 -15.79 -6.79 9.52
C LEU A 102 -15.72 -8.33 9.61
N LEU A 103 -16.30 -9.02 8.63
CA LEU A 103 -16.32 -10.48 8.54
C LEU A 103 -15.22 -11.02 7.60
N GLY A 104 -14.77 -10.21 6.63
CA GLY A 104 -13.76 -10.61 5.66
C GLY A 104 -13.38 -9.49 4.70
N PHE A 105 -12.21 -9.62 4.08
CA PHE A 105 -11.82 -8.82 2.93
C PHE A 105 -10.94 -9.66 2.01
N ARG A 106 -10.97 -9.41 0.69
CA ARG A 106 -10.20 -10.18 -0.30
C ARG A 106 -8.99 -9.44 -0.87
N THR A 107 -8.99 -8.11 -0.82
CA THR A 107 -7.95 -7.29 -1.46
C THR A 107 -7.41 -6.23 -0.51
N VAL A 108 -6.09 -6.04 -0.50
CA VAL A 108 -5.39 -4.97 0.20
C VAL A 108 -4.59 -4.14 -0.79
N ILE A 109 -4.68 -2.81 -0.64
CA ILE A 109 -3.86 -1.86 -1.39
C ILE A 109 -3.03 -1.05 -0.40
N LEU A 110 -1.71 -1.09 -0.60
CA LEU A 110 -0.72 -0.35 0.15
C LEU A 110 -0.10 0.69 -0.76
N ARG A 111 0.25 1.84 -0.20
CA ARG A 111 0.87 2.94 -0.94
C ARG A 111 2.22 3.25 -0.28
N TYR A 112 3.30 2.98 -1.00
CA TYR A 112 4.67 3.29 -0.57
C TYR A 112 5.11 4.52 -1.37
N TYR A 113 5.07 5.68 -0.72
CA TYR A 113 5.57 6.92 -1.31
C TYR A 113 7.00 7.10 -0.84
N MET A 114 7.91 7.35 -1.78
CA MET A 114 9.31 7.58 -1.47
C MET A 114 9.77 8.92 -2.04
N VAL A 115 10.55 9.64 -1.25
CA VAL A 115 11.17 10.93 -1.56
C VAL A 115 12.61 10.85 -1.06
N TYR A 116 13.56 10.78 -2.00
CA TYR A 116 14.99 10.76 -1.69
C TYR A 116 15.75 11.59 -2.74
N PRO A 117 16.87 12.27 -2.39
CA PRO A 117 17.59 13.13 -3.34
C PRO A 117 18.19 12.38 -4.53
N GLU A 118 18.56 11.12 -4.35
CA GLU A 118 19.08 10.25 -5.40
C GLU A 118 18.00 9.34 -5.96
N ALA A 119 17.88 9.25 -7.30
CA ALA A 119 16.96 8.31 -7.94
C ALA A 119 17.43 6.84 -7.83
N LYS A 120 18.75 6.59 -7.79
CA LYS A 120 19.32 5.24 -7.82
C LYS A 120 18.86 4.36 -6.64
N PRO A 121 18.87 4.82 -5.37
CA PRO A 121 18.30 4.05 -4.26
C PRO A 121 16.81 3.75 -4.42
N LEU A 122 16.03 4.69 -4.96
CA LEU A 122 14.59 4.51 -5.18
C LEU A 122 14.32 3.37 -6.17
N THR A 123 14.95 3.40 -7.34
CA THR A 123 14.80 2.35 -8.36
C THR A 123 15.33 1.00 -7.86
N ALA A 124 16.49 0.97 -7.19
CA ALA A 124 17.04 -0.26 -6.63
C ALA A 124 16.14 -0.88 -5.54
N TRP A 125 15.35 -0.06 -4.83
CA TRP A 125 14.39 -0.54 -3.84
C TRP A 125 13.14 -1.11 -4.51
N GLU A 126 12.66 -0.46 -5.57
CA GLU A 126 11.56 -0.95 -6.41
C GLU A 126 11.90 -2.28 -7.09
N GLU A 127 13.11 -2.43 -7.63
CA GLU A 127 13.58 -3.70 -8.22
C GLU A 127 13.55 -4.85 -7.20
N LYS A 128 14.02 -4.60 -5.96
CA LYS A 128 13.96 -5.59 -4.88
C LYS A 128 12.53 -5.90 -4.45
N LEU A 129 11.63 -4.91 -4.46
CA LEU A 129 10.20 -5.13 -4.21
C LEU A 129 9.60 -6.02 -5.31
N VAL A 130 9.85 -5.73 -6.58
CA VAL A 130 9.36 -6.52 -7.72
C VAL A 130 9.85 -7.97 -7.60
N HIS A 131 11.15 -8.19 -7.41
CA HIS A 131 11.69 -9.54 -7.21
C HIS A 131 11.05 -10.26 -6.00
N LEU A 132 10.80 -9.55 -4.89
CA LEU A 132 10.11 -10.13 -3.73
C LEU A 132 8.69 -10.58 -4.07
N LEU A 133 7.93 -9.78 -4.84
CA LEU A 133 6.52 -10.04 -5.13
C LEU A 133 6.29 -11.07 -6.25
N TYR A 134 7.19 -11.17 -7.22
CA TYR A 134 7.00 -12.00 -8.41
C TYR A 134 7.94 -13.22 -8.48
N ASP A 135 9.17 -13.12 -7.97
CA ASP A 135 10.22 -14.13 -8.21
C ASP A 135 10.59 -14.96 -6.96
N SER A 136 10.28 -14.47 -5.76
CA SER A 136 10.82 -15.06 -4.51
C SER A 136 10.11 -16.34 -4.01
N ASP A 137 8.92 -16.66 -4.53
CA ASP A 137 7.96 -17.69 -4.05
C ASP A 137 7.61 -17.66 -2.55
N LYS A 138 8.14 -16.71 -1.77
CA LYS A 138 8.11 -16.67 -0.30
C LYS A 138 6.71 -16.55 0.29
N TYR A 139 5.82 -15.83 -0.39
CA TYR A 139 4.44 -15.58 0.04
C TYR A 139 3.44 -16.32 -0.85
N ASN A 140 3.59 -17.64 -0.90
CA ASN A 140 2.88 -18.53 -1.81
C ASN A 140 1.34 -18.58 -1.64
N LEU A 141 0.79 -18.14 -0.51
CA LEU A 141 -0.66 -17.99 -0.33
C LEU A 141 -1.18 -16.70 -0.93
N LEU A 142 -0.30 -15.71 -1.13
CA LEU A 142 -0.66 -14.41 -1.67
C LEU A 142 -0.53 -14.40 -3.20
N LYS A 143 -1.37 -13.57 -3.80
CA LYS A 143 -1.24 -13.09 -5.17
C LYS A 143 -0.94 -11.60 -5.06
N CYS A 144 0.28 -11.22 -5.42
CA CYS A 144 0.77 -9.86 -5.27
C CYS A 144 0.90 -9.16 -6.63
N GLY A 145 0.85 -7.84 -6.60
CA GLY A 145 1.22 -7.01 -7.74
C GLY A 145 1.66 -5.61 -7.30
N ALA A 146 2.63 -5.05 -8.00
CA ALA A 146 3.11 -3.67 -7.82
C ALA A 146 2.83 -2.84 -9.08
N ALA A 147 2.73 -1.53 -8.87
CA ALA A 147 2.71 -0.53 -9.92
C ALA A 147 3.39 0.72 -9.33
N SER A 148 4.25 1.37 -10.11
CA SER A 148 4.87 2.66 -9.80
C SER A 148 5.17 3.41 -11.09
N ASP A 149 5.40 4.72 -10.99
CA ASP A 149 5.67 5.56 -12.17
C ASP A 149 6.95 5.12 -12.91
N ASN A 150 7.95 4.60 -12.18
CA ASN A 150 9.18 4.05 -12.77
C ASN A 150 8.94 2.70 -13.46
N LEU A 151 8.14 1.81 -12.84
CA LEU A 151 7.78 0.53 -13.45
C LEU A 151 6.95 0.72 -14.72
N VAL A 152 5.96 1.61 -14.66
CA VAL A 152 5.17 2.02 -15.84
C VAL A 152 6.06 2.72 -16.86
N GLY A 153 6.99 3.58 -16.46
CA GLY A 153 7.94 4.23 -17.38
C GLY A 153 8.81 3.22 -18.16
N ASN A 154 9.22 2.13 -17.52
CA ASN A 154 9.95 1.03 -18.16
C ASN A 154 9.03 0.17 -19.06
N GLU A 155 7.80 -0.09 -18.62
CA GLU A 155 6.79 -0.87 -19.36
C GLU A 155 6.20 -0.11 -20.57
N VAL A 156 6.15 1.23 -20.53
CA VAL A 156 5.57 2.12 -21.55
C VAL A 156 6.41 2.24 -22.84
N ASN A 157 7.63 1.68 -22.87
CA ASN A 157 8.25 1.33 -24.16
C ASN A 157 7.41 0.30 -24.96
N ILE A 158 6.44 -0.36 -24.31
CA ILE A 158 5.42 -1.23 -24.90
C ILE A 158 4.03 -0.87 -24.33
N THR A 159 3.56 0.37 -24.61
CA THR A 159 2.14 0.84 -24.55
C THR A 159 1.66 1.56 -23.27
N MET A 160 1.13 2.78 -23.48
CA MET A 160 0.48 3.74 -22.56
C MET A 160 -0.96 3.29 -22.11
N VAL A 161 -1.63 3.80 -21.04
CA VAL A 161 -1.35 4.82 -19.98
C VAL A 161 -2.36 4.67 -18.80
N HIS A 162 -2.02 5.11 -17.57
CA HIS A 162 -2.96 5.85 -16.70
C HIS A 162 -2.27 6.73 -15.64
N PHE A 163 -2.63 8.03 -15.60
CA PHE A 163 -2.12 9.03 -14.66
C PHE A 163 -2.85 9.01 -13.30
N CYS A 164 -2.12 9.35 -12.25
CA CYS A 164 -2.64 9.97 -11.02
C CYS A 164 -2.05 11.39 -10.89
N ASP A 165 -2.66 12.36 -11.58
CA ASP A 165 -2.29 13.77 -11.42
C ASP A 165 -2.54 14.24 -9.98
N TYR A 166 -1.48 14.71 -9.30
CA TYR A 166 -1.63 15.57 -8.13
C TYR A 166 -1.67 17.03 -8.58
N GLY A 167 -2.74 17.73 -8.20
CA GLY A 167 -3.15 18.98 -8.84
C GLY A 167 -2.16 20.13 -8.71
N ILE A 168 -1.89 20.77 -9.85
CA ILE A 168 -1.35 22.14 -9.93
C ILE A 168 -2.54 23.10 -9.96
N GLN A 169 -2.67 23.96 -8.94
CA GLN A 169 -3.56 25.13 -9.05
C GLN A 169 -2.96 26.12 -10.05
N SER A 170 -3.49 26.14 -11.27
CA SER A 170 -3.22 27.18 -12.26
C SER A 170 -4.31 28.25 -12.21
N ASN A 171 -3.93 29.46 -11.81
CA ASN A 171 -4.74 30.65 -12.08
C ASN A 171 -4.64 30.95 -13.59
N TYR A 172 -5.78 30.99 -14.28
CA TYR A 172 -5.85 31.57 -15.63
C TYR A 172 -7.11 32.41 -15.75
N GLN A 173 -6.97 33.64 -16.26
CA GLN A 173 -8.09 34.55 -16.49
C GLN A 173 -8.70 34.30 -17.87
N ASP A 174 -10.03 34.25 -17.94
CA ASP A 174 -10.76 34.17 -19.20
C ASP A 174 -10.62 35.46 -20.03
N GLY A 175 -10.26 35.29 -21.30
CA GLY A 175 -10.11 36.37 -22.29
C GLY A 175 -10.74 35.99 -23.62
N ASN A 176 -12.06 35.77 -23.63
CA ASN A 176 -12.81 35.43 -24.84
C ASN A 176 -12.78 36.57 -25.88
N VAL A 177 -12.20 36.31 -27.05
CA VAL A 177 -12.39 37.14 -28.26
C VAL A 177 -13.50 36.51 -29.10
N ILE A 178 -14.72 37.03 -28.97
CA ILE A 178 -15.82 36.72 -29.89
C ILE A 178 -15.72 37.68 -31.07
N LYS A 179 -15.71 37.15 -32.29
CA LYS A 179 -15.80 37.94 -33.53
C LYS A 179 -17.24 38.40 -33.76
N ASN A 180 -17.40 39.67 -34.09
CA ASN A 180 -18.38 40.23 -35.03
C ASN A 180 -17.74 41.46 -35.68
#